data_AF-C0NL67-F1
#
_entry.id   AF-C0NL67-F1
#
_cell.length_a   1.000
_cell.length_b   1.000
_cell.length_c   1.000
_cell.angle_alpha   90.00
_cell.angle_beta   90.00
_cell.angle_gamma   90.00
#
_symmetry.space_group_name_H-M   'P 1'
#
loop_
_entity.id
_entity.type
_entity.pdbx_description
1 polymer ?
#
loop_
_entity_poly.entity_id
_entity_poly.type
_entity_poly.pdbx_seq_one_letter_code
_entity_poly.pdbx_strand_id
1 'polypeptide(L)' 'MTGRTRPIEKFAKATAQCSAQASAYGKCVFADYNAIRKDMCAKEFMKLKECYLAAAKKP' A
#
# COMPACT_ATOMS: atom_id res chain seq x y z
N MET A 1 16.65 -15.56 -19.33
CA MET A 1 15.33 -15.00 -19.68
C MET A 1 15.23 -13.61 -19.08
N THR A 2 15.59 -12.56 -19.82
CA THR A 2 15.29 -11.18 -19.38
C THR A 2 13.81 -10.96 -19.62
N GLY A 3 13.00 -11.58 -18.76
CA GLY A 3 11.57 -11.38 -18.73
C GLY A 3 11.36 -9.90 -18.53
N ARG A 4 11.01 -9.21 -19.62
CA ARG A 4 10.59 -7.82 -19.67
C ARG A 4 9.68 -7.60 -18.47
N THR A 5 10.24 -7.01 -17.42
CA THR A 5 9.66 -7.02 -16.07
C THR A 5 8.22 -6.57 -16.24
N ARG A 6 7.27 -7.47 -16.01
CA ARG A 6 5.89 -7.18 -16.35
C ARG A 6 5.51 -5.96 -15.51
N PRO A 7 4.79 -4.97 -16.04
CA PRO A 7 4.35 -3.82 -15.23
C PRO A 7 3.70 -4.24 -13.90
N ILE A 8 3.05 -5.41 -13.90
CA ILE A 8 2.50 -6.10 -12.72
C ILE A 8 3.56 -6.44 -11.68
N GLU A 9 4.77 -6.90 -12.05
CA GLU A 9 5.84 -7.21 -11.10
C GLU A 9 6.45 -5.95 -10.50
N LYS A 10 6.58 -4.86 -11.27
CA LYS A 10 6.99 -3.56 -10.71
C LYS A 10 5.97 -3.06 -9.69
N PHE A 11 4.68 -3.15 -10.03
CA PHE A 11 3.59 -2.84 -9.11
C PHE A 11 3.63 -3.76 -7.88
N ALA A 12 3.79 -5.07 -8.05
CA ALA A 12 3.89 -6.03 -6.97
C ALA A 12 5.09 -5.72 -6.05
N LYS A 13 6.25 -5.37 -6.61
CA LYS A 13 7.42 -4.92 -5.82
C LYS A 13 7.13 -3.64 -5.04
N ALA A 14 6.50 -2.64 -5.66
CA ALA A 14 6.08 -1.43 -4.96
C ALA A 14 5.08 -1.74 -3.83
N THR A 15 4.07 -2.58 -4.10
CA THR A 15 3.11 -3.03 -3.08
C THR A 15 3.79 -3.82 -1.97
N ALA A 16 4.81 -4.64 -2.29
CA ALA A 16 5.58 -5.40 -1.32
C ALA A 16 6.46 -4.49 -0.46
N GLN A 17 7.07 -3.46 -1.04
CA GLN A 17 7.81 -2.42 -0.30
C GLN A 17 6.89 -1.65 0.66
N CYS A 18 5.65 -1.43 0.24
CA CYS A 18 4.63 -0.75 1.03
C CYS A 18 3.69 -1.69 1.79
N SER A 19 4.02 -2.99 1.84
CA SER A 19 3.12 -4.03 2.35
C SER A 19 2.91 -3.90 3.86
N ALA A 20 3.92 -3.41 4.59
CA ALA A 20 3.80 -3.14 6.01
C ALA A 20 2.75 -2.04 6.29
N GLN A 21 2.79 -0.95 5.51
CA GLN A 21 1.82 0.14 5.59
C GLN A 21 0.44 -0.32 5.12
N ALA A 22 0.38 -1.15 4.06
CA ALA A 22 -0.86 -1.71 3.55
C ALA A 22 -1.52 -2.63 4.57
N SER A 23 -0.72 -3.48 5.24
CA SER A 23 -1.16 -4.36 6.31
C SER A 23 -1.62 -3.56 7.53
N ALA A 24 -0.92 -2.49 7.91
CA ALA A 24 -1.34 -1.63 9.00
C ALA A 24 -2.68 -0.93 8.71
N TYR A 25 -2.85 -0.41 7.50
CA TYR A 25 -4.12 0.16 7.03
C TYR A 25 -5.22 -0.90 7.05
N GLY A 26 -4.97 -2.08 6.48
CA GLY A 26 -5.90 -3.21 6.48
C GLY A 26 -6.28 -3.67 7.89
N LYS A 27 -5.34 -3.69 8.84
CA LYS A 27 -5.60 -4.02 10.25
C LYS A 27 -6.49 -2.98 10.92
N CYS A 28 -6.29 -1.69 10.65
CA CYS A 28 -7.16 -0.64 11.16
C CYS A 28 -8.58 -0.78 10.60
N VAL A 29 -8.71 -1.08 9.31
CA VAL A 29 -10.01 -1.32 8.67
C VAL A 29 -10.67 -2.60 9.21
N PHE A 30 -9.89 -3.65 9.42
CA PHE A 30 -10.39 -4.92 9.94
C PHE A 30 -10.80 -4.84 11.42
N ALA A 31 -10.07 -4.06 12.23
CA ALA A 31 -10.36 -3.89 13.64
C ALA A 31 -11.79 -3.38 13.90
N ASP A 32 -12.30 -2.52 13.02
CA ASP A 32 -13.66 -2.01 13.12
C ASP A 32 -14.33 -1.93 11.74
N TYR A 33 -14.42 -3.07 11.05
CA TYR A 33 -14.98 -3.13 9.69
C TYR A 33 -16.46 -2.72 9.64
N ASN A 34 -17.19 -2.84 10.76
CA ASN A 34 -18.60 -2.47 10.85
C ASN A 34 -18.80 -0.97 11.09
N ALA A 35 -17.96 -0.34 11.93
CA ALA A 35 -18.06 1.09 12.20
C ALA A 35 -17.04 1.93 11.42
N ILE A 36 -16.39 1.36 10.40
CA ILE A 36 -15.37 2.05 9.62
C ILE A 36 -15.95 3.34 9.03
N ARG A 37 -15.32 4.46 9.36
CA ARG A 37 -15.69 5.79 8.84
C ARG A 37 -14.52 6.40 8.11
N LYS A 38 -14.86 7.37 7.25
CA LYS A 38 -13.87 8.26 6.67
C LYS A 38 -12.98 8.82 7.81
N ASP A 39 -11.69 8.88 7.54
CA ASP A 39 -10.64 9.36 8.43
C ASP A 39 -10.24 8.48 9.62
N MET A 40 -10.97 7.40 9.96
CA MET A 40 -10.57 6.49 11.05
C MET A 40 -9.20 5.87 10.84
N CYS A 41 -8.91 5.45 9.60
CA CYS A 41 -7.61 4.91 9.21
C CYS A 41 -6.79 5.89 8.36
N ALA A 42 -7.08 7.21 8.44
CA ALA A 42 -6.37 8.22 7.65
C ALA A 42 -4.86 8.19 7.88
N LYS A 43 -4.42 8.02 9.13
CA LYS A 43 -2.98 7.96 9.46
C LYS A 43 -2.26 6.83 8.73
N GLU A 44 -2.87 5.65 8.68
CA GLU A 44 -2.28 4.48 8.01
C GLU A 44 -2.42 4.58 6.48
N PHE A 45 -3.52 5.16 6.00
CA PHE A 45 -3.72 5.46 4.57
C PHE A 45 -2.69 6.47 4.05
N MET A 46 -2.39 7.54 4.80
CA MET A 46 -1.40 8.55 4.40
C MET A 46 -0.01 7.92 4.25
N LYS A 47 0.43 7.12 5.23
CA LYS A 47 1.70 6.38 5.14
C LYS A 47 1.74 5.44 3.94
N LEU A 48 0.65 4.73 3.67
CA LEU A 48 0.53 3.85 2.52
C LEU A 48 0.67 4.63 1.22
N LYS A 49 -0.07 5.73 1.09
CA LYS A 49 -0.02 6.63 -0.07
C LYS A 49 1.37 7.21 -0.28
N GLU A 50 2.03 7.70 0.77
CA GLU A 50 3.39 8.22 0.70
C GLU A 50 4.37 7.16 0.21
N CYS A 51 4.24 5.92 0.70
CA CYS A 51 5.07 4.82 0.25
C CYS A 51 4.82 4.48 -1.24
N TYR A 52 3.57 4.42 -1.68
CA TYR A 52 3.24 4.20 -3.09
C TYR A 52 3.80 5.31 -4.00
N LEU A 53 3.69 6.57 -3.59
CA LEU A 53 4.24 7.70 -4.34
C LEU A 53 5.77 7.64 -4.41
N ALA A 54 6.43 7.29 -3.30
CA ALA A 54 7.88 7.10 -3.27
C ALA A 54 8.32 5.92 -4.14
N ALA A 55 7.58 4.81 -4.12
CA ALA A 55 7.87 3.62 -4.92
C ALA A 55 7.61 3.85 -6.43
N ALA A 56 6.55 4.59 -6.78
CA ALA A 56 6.25 4.96 -8.17
C ALA A 56 7.28 5.94 -8.75
N LYS A 57 7.92 6.76 -7.91
CA LYS A 57 9.00 7.67 -8.32
C LYS A 57 10.34 6.96 -8.47
N LYS A 58 10.48 5.70 -8.05
CA LYS A 58 11.70 4.93 -8.20
C LYS A 58 11.81 4.44 -9.65
N PRO A 59 12.87 4.83 -10.40
CA PRO A 59 12.99 4.59 -11.85
C PRO A 59 12.97 3.09 -12.24
#